data_AF-A0A1F4V3E3-F1
#
_entry.id   AF-A0A1F4V3E3-F1
#
_cell.length_a   1.000
_cell.length_b   1.000
_cell.length_c   1.000
_cell.angle_alpha   90.00
_cell.angle_beta   90.00
_cell.angle_gamma   90.00
#
_symmetry.space_group_name_H-M   'P 1'
#
loop_
_entity.id
_entity.type
_entity.pdbx_description
1 polymer ?
#
loop_
_entity_poly.entity_id
_entity_poly.type
_entity_poly.pdbx_seq_one_letter_code
_entity_poly.pdbx_strand_id
1 'polypeptide(L)'
;MTNINETLENPFRPGAGHTPPYLAGRNLEIQEFDRLLKQNTILKNLIISGLRGIGKTVLLESLKSVARKRNWLWAGTDCAESVSVSEETMAMRILTDIALITSNIKIGTINRN
;
A
#
# COMPACT_ATOMS: atom_id res chain seq x y z
N MET A 1 32.00 -29.26 -17.13
CA MET A 1 32.40 -28.84 -15.76
C MET A 1 32.01 -27.38 -15.61
N THR A 2 30.87 -27.12 -14.97
CA THR A 2 30.28 -25.78 -14.88
C THR A 2 30.84 -25.06 -13.66
N ASN A 3 31.45 -23.89 -13.88
CA ASN A 3 31.96 -23.02 -12.82
C ASN A 3 30.78 -22.44 -12.02
N ILE A 4 30.69 -22.77 -10.73
CA ILE A 4 29.60 -22.39 -9.81
C ILE A 4 29.95 -21.15 -8.94
N ASN A 5 30.84 -20.27 -9.40
CA ASN A 5 31.28 -19.10 -8.65
C ASN A 5 30.75 -17.78 -9.24
N GLU A 6 29.50 -17.74 -9.68
CA GLU A 6 28.79 -16.45 -9.71
C GLU A 6 28.32 -16.18 -8.28
N THR A 7 28.98 -15.25 -7.61
CA THR A 7 28.53 -14.70 -6.33
C THR A 7 27.11 -14.21 -6.50
N LEU A 8 26.14 -14.98 -6.00
CA LEU A 8 24.74 -14.61 -5.97
C LEU A 8 24.61 -13.39 -5.03
N GLU A 9 24.85 -12.18 -5.56
CA GLU A 9 24.71 -10.95 -4.80
C GLU A 9 23.26 -10.87 -4.33
N ASN A 10 23.07 -10.80 -3.03
CA ASN A 10 21.75 -10.64 -2.44
C ASN A 10 21.10 -9.35 -3.01
N PRO A 11 20.03 -9.45 -3.83
CA PRO A 11 19.41 -8.30 -4.47
C PRO A 11 18.66 -7.41 -3.46
N PHE A 12 18.45 -7.91 -2.24
CA PHE A 12 17.87 -7.19 -1.13
C PHE A 12 18.97 -6.49 -0.35
N ARG A 13 19.58 -5.45 -0.91
CA ARG A 13 20.40 -4.53 -0.13
C ARG A 13 19.46 -3.61 0.66
N PRO A 14 19.38 -3.71 2.00
CA PRO A 14 18.55 -2.83 2.80
C PRO A 14 19.19 -1.44 2.85
N GLY A 15 18.97 -0.65 1.80
CA GLY A 15 19.28 0.78 1.76
C GLY A 15 18.09 1.58 2.26
N ALA A 16 18.33 2.65 3.01
CA ALA A 16 17.29 3.60 3.39
C ALA A 16 16.68 4.23 2.12
N GLY A 17 15.44 3.87 1.80
CA GLY A 17 14.64 4.55 0.77
C GLY A 17 14.62 3.94 -0.63
N HIS A 18 15.37 2.87 -0.92
CA HIS A 18 15.29 2.21 -2.23
C HIS A 18 14.27 1.08 -2.22
N THR A 19 13.26 1.17 -3.10
CA THR A 19 12.35 0.05 -3.39
C THR A 19 13.19 -1.10 -3.95
N PRO A 20 13.16 -2.30 -3.34
CA PRO A 20 13.88 -3.46 -3.87
C PRO A 20 13.40 -3.78 -5.30
N PRO A 21 14.31 -4.23 -6.18
CA PRO A 21 13.97 -4.51 -7.59
C PRO A 21 12.93 -5.64 -7.74
N TYR A 22 12.75 -6.46 -6.71
CA TYR A 22 11.80 -7.56 -6.70
C TYR A 22 11.18 -7.73 -5.31
N LEU A 23 9.87 -7.98 -5.25
CA LEU A 23 9.13 -8.36 -4.04
C LEU A 23 8.99 -9.89 -4.02
N ALA A 24 10.07 -10.60 -3.67
CA ALA A 24 10.03 -12.06 -3.61
C ALA A 24 9.00 -12.56 -2.60
N GLY A 25 8.20 -13.56 -3.02
CA GLY A 25 7.29 -14.28 -2.14
C GLY A 25 6.06 -13.49 -1.67
N ARG A 26 5.80 -12.29 -2.20
CA ARG A 26 4.65 -11.44 -1.80
C ARG A 26 3.46 -11.46 -2.75
N ASN A 27 3.49 -12.36 -3.74
CA ASN A 27 2.43 -12.48 -4.73
C ASN A 27 1.09 -12.90 -4.11
N LEU A 28 1.12 -13.71 -3.03
CA LEU A 28 -0.10 -14.15 -2.36
C LEU A 28 -0.82 -12.98 -1.68
N GLU A 29 -0.10 -12.14 -0.95
CA GLU A 29 -0.66 -10.95 -0.29
C GLU A 29 -1.20 -9.94 -1.32
N ILE A 30 -0.48 -9.76 -2.43
CA ILE A 30 -0.93 -8.91 -3.54
C ILE A 30 -2.21 -9.44 -4.18
N GLN A 31 -2.29 -10.75 -4.45
CA GLN A 31 -3.48 -11.38 -5.02
C GLN A 31 -4.67 -11.34 -4.05
N GLU A 32 -4.42 -11.53 -2.76
CA GLU A 32 -5.47 -11.43 -1.75
C GLU A 32 -5.99 -10.00 -1.64
N PHE A 33 -5.11 -9.00 -1.63
CA PHE A 33 -5.52 -7.59 -1.69
C PHE A 33 -6.38 -7.31 -2.93
N ASP A 34 -5.94 -7.77 -4.10
CA ASP A 34 -6.66 -7.65 -5.37
C ASP A 34 -8.06 -8.28 -5.31
N ARG A 35 -8.18 -9.42 -4.62
CA ARG A 35 -9.46 -10.10 -4.37
C ARG A 35 -10.36 -9.30 -3.43
N LEU A 36 -9.81 -8.72 -2.36
CA LEU A 36 -10.57 -7.91 -1.40
C LEU A 36 -11.13 -6.63 -2.04
N LEU A 37 -10.41 -6.01 -2.98
CA LEU A 37 -10.92 -4.85 -3.74
C LEU A 37 -12.14 -5.14 -4.61
N LYS A 38 -12.50 -6.41 -4.84
CA LYS A 38 -13.68 -6.82 -5.62
C LYS A 38 -14.90 -7.09 -4.75
N GLN A 39 -14.81 -6.86 -3.44
CA GLN A 39 -15.93 -7.10 -2.54
C GLN A 39 -17.05 -6.08 -2.76
N ASN A 40 -18.28 -6.57 -2.96
CA ASN A 40 -19.47 -5.70 -3.01
C ASN A 40 -19.81 -5.11 -1.63
N THR A 41 -19.62 -5.91 -0.57
CA THR A 41 -19.75 -5.48 0.82
C THR A 41 -18.42 -5.72 1.52
N ILE A 42 -17.84 -4.66 2.09
CA ILE A 42 -16.52 -4.72 2.72
C ILE A 42 -16.65 -5.34 4.11
N LEU A 43 -16.39 -6.65 4.19
CA LEU A 43 -16.45 -7.44 5.43
C LEU A 43 -15.08 -7.91 5.91
N LYS A 44 -14.03 -7.73 5.09
CA LYS A 44 -12.69 -8.26 5.35
C LYS A 44 -11.66 -7.20 4.97
N ASN A 45 -10.59 -7.12 5.75
CA ASN A 45 -9.44 -6.25 5.51
C ASN A 45 -8.17 -7.09 5.46
N LEU A 46 -7.12 -6.56 4.81
CA LEU A 46 -5.80 -7.19 4.80
C LEU A 46 -4.95 -6.64 5.94
N ILE A 47 -4.35 -7.53 6.74
CA ILE A 47 -3.36 -7.18 7.76
C ILE A 47 -2.00 -7.72 7.31
N ILE A 48 -1.00 -6.84 7.25
CA ILE A 48 0.38 -7.22 6.93
C ILE A 48 1.21 -7.13 8.21
N SER A 49 1.74 -8.27 8.66
CA SER A 49 2.55 -8.37 9.88
C SER A 49 3.91 -9.05 9.60
N GLY A 50 4.81 -8.97 10.57
CA GLY A 50 6.12 -9.63 10.54
C GLY A 50 7.24 -8.78 11.11
N LEU A 51 8.46 -9.33 11.11
CA LEU A 51 9.64 -8.72 11.75
C LEU A 51 10.03 -7.35 11.15
N ARG A 52 10.80 -6.55 11.89
CA ARG A 52 11.37 -5.30 11.38
C ARG A 52 12.30 -5.59 10.20
N GLY A 53 12.28 -4.74 9.17
CA GLY A 53 13.18 -4.86 8.02
C GLY A 53 12.74 -5.79 6.89
N ILE A 54 11.61 -6.51 7.03
CA ILE A 54 11.13 -7.45 5.98
C ILE A 54 10.46 -6.78 4.76
N GLY A 55 10.43 -5.45 4.70
CA GLY A 55 9.82 -4.71 3.59
C GLY A 55 8.29 -4.54 3.66
N LYS A 56 7.66 -4.52 4.84
CA LYS A 56 6.20 -4.31 4.97
C LYS A 56 5.73 -3.00 4.32
N THR A 57 6.47 -1.90 4.54
CA THR A 57 6.16 -0.60 3.92
C THR A 57 6.31 -0.63 2.41
N VAL A 58 7.34 -1.33 1.90
CA VAL A 58 7.53 -1.56 0.47
C VAL A 58 6.35 -2.33 -0.12
N LEU A 59 5.87 -3.36 0.59
CA LEU A 59 4.70 -4.12 0.17
C LEU A 59 3.46 -3.22 0.12
N LEU A 60 3.19 -2.40 1.13
CA LEU A 60 2.07 -1.45 1.13
C LEU A 60 2.13 -0.48 -0.06
N GLU A 61 3.31 0.06 -0.38
CA GLU A 61 3.45 0.96 -1.54
C GLU A 61 3.21 0.22 -2.87
N SER A 62 3.54 -1.07 -2.96
CA SER A 62 3.22 -1.88 -4.14
C SER A 62 1.70 -2.09 -4.31
N LEU A 63 0.95 -2.25 -3.20
CA LEU A 63 -0.51 -2.42 -3.23
C LEU A 63 -1.24 -1.18 -3.74
N LYS A 64 -0.69 0.02 -3.53
CA LYS A 64 -1.22 1.26 -4.10
C LYS A 64 -1.31 1.22 -5.62
N SER A 65 -0.32 0.62 -6.29
CA SER A 65 -0.36 0.43 -7.75
C SER A 65 -1.51 -0.49 -8.16
N VAL A 66 -1.74 -1.57 -7.40
CA VAL A 66 -2.84 -2.53 -7.61
C VAL A 66 -4.20 -1.84 -7.43
N ALA A 67 -4.37 -1.06 -6.36
CA ALA A 67 -5.58 -0.28 -6.10
C ALA A 67 -5.88 0.69 -7.25
N ARG A 68 -4.87 1.47 -7.68
CA ARG A 68 -5.02 2.42 -8.79
C ARG A 68 -5.41 1.75 -10.10
N LYS A 69 -4.85 0.58 -10.42
CA LYS A 69 -5.24 -0.21 -11.61
C LYS A 69 -6.71 -0.64 -11.59
N ARG A 70 -7.33 -0.71 -10.40
CA ARG A 70 -8.75 -0.99 -10.20
C ARG A 70 -9.61 0.27 -10.05
N ASN A 71 -9.08 1.46 -10.36
CA ASN A 71 -9.73 2.75 -10.17
C ASN A 71 -10.08 3.08 -8.72
N TRP A 72 -9.39 2.47 -7.75
CA TRP A 72 -9.50 2.87 -6.34
C TRP A 72 -8.59 4.06 -6.04
N LEU A 73 -9.09 4.98 -5.23
CA LEU A 73 -8.27 5.99 -4.58
C LEU A 73 -7.50 5.37 -3.42
N TRP A 74 -6.35 5.95 -3.08
CA TRP A 74 -5.48 5.46 -2.02
C TRP A 74 -5.11 6.59 -1.08
N ALA A 75 -5.42 6.42 0.20
CA ALA A 75 -4.92 7.23 1.31
C ALA A 75 -4.15 6.30 2.25
N GLY A 76 -3.01 6.77 2.76
CA GLY A 76 -2.18 6.02 3.69
C GLY A 76 -1.54 6.97 4.68
N THR A 77 -1.54 6.59 5.95
CA THR A 77 -1.00 7.41 7.04
C THR A 77 -0.18 6.53 7.96
N ASP A 78 0.92 7.06 8.48
CA ASP A 78 1.72 6.38 9.49
C ASP A 78 1.11 6.63 10.88
N CYS A 79 0.59 5.55 11.46
CA CYS A 79 0.11 5.51 12.84
C CYS A 79 1.28 5.17 13.77
N ALA A 80 2.20 6.12 13.97
CA ALA A 80 3.20 6.00 15.02
C ALA A 80 2.57 6.32 16.38
N GLU A 81 3.05 5.65 17.43
CA GLU A 81 2.50 5.73 18.80
C GLU A 81 2.39 7.17 19.34
N SER A 82 3.32 8.05 18.95
CA SER A 82 3.33 9.48 19.30
C SER A 82 2.26 10.32 18.60
N VAL A 83 1.63 9.80 17.54
CA VAL A 83 0.66 10.53 16.69
C VAL A 83 -0.76 9.95 16.79
N SER A 84 -0.92 8.90 17.58
CA SER A 84 -2.15 8.15 17.82
C SER A 84 -2.72 8.43 19.22
N VAL A 85 -2.58 9.68 19.69
CA VAL A 85 -2.83 10.09 21.08
C VAL A 85 -4.32 10.10 21.44
N SER A 86 -5.21 10.30 20.46
CA SER A 86 -6.66 10.20 20.65
C SER A 86 -7.39 9.73 19.38
N GLU A 87 -8.57 9.14 19.56
CA GLU A 87 -9.46 8.78 18.45
C GLU A 87 -9.83 10.00 17.59
N GLU A 88 -10.06 11.15 18.21
CA GLU A 88 -10.35 12.41 17.53
C GLU A 88 -9.20 12.83 16.59
N THR A 89 -7.96 12.71 17.08
CA THR A 89 -6.77 13.01 16.26
C THR A 89 -6.66 12.05 15.08
N MET A 90 -6.91 10.75 15.29
CA MET A 90 -6.92 9.78 14.19
C MET A 90 -8.01 10.09 13.16
N ALA A 91 -9.23 10.37 13.62
CA ALA A 91 -10.36 10.71 12.76
C ALA A 91 -10.04 11.96 11.92
N MET A 92 -9.48 13.00 12.52
CA MET A 92 -9.11 14.21 11.81
C MET A 92 -8.03 13.97 10.74
N ARG A 93 -7.04 13.13 11.03
CA ARG A 93 -6.00 12.76 10.05
C ARG A 93 -6.58 11.99 8.88
N ILE A 94 -7.41 10.98 9.15
CA ILE A 94 -8.10 10.21 8.11
C ILE A 94 -8.95 11.15 7.23
N LEU A 95 -9.73 12.04 7.85
CA LEU A 95 -10.55 13.02 7.12
C LEU A 95 -9.70 13.96 6.27
N THR A 96 -8.56 14.42 6.78
CA THR A 96 -7.63 15.30 6.05
C THR A 96 -7.08 14.61 4.81
N ASP A 97 -6.61 13.36 4.96
CA ASP A 97 -6.08 12.57 3.85
C ASP A 97 -7.17 12.30 2.80
N ILE A 98 -8.39 11.95 3.23
CA ILE A 98 -9.55 11.74 2.35
C ILE A 98 -9.93 13.03 1.62
N ALA A 99 -9.99 14.17 2.32
CA ALA A 99 -10.33 15.46 1.72
C ALA A 99 -9.33 15.83 0.61
N LEU A 100 -8.04 15.59 0.84
CA LEU A 100 -6.99 15.87 -0.14
C LEU A 100 -7.18 15.03 -1.42
N ILE A 101 -7.37 13.71 -1.27
CA ILE A 101 -7.53 12.81 -2.43
C ILE A 101 -8.85 13.02 -3.17
N THR A 102 -9.89 13.51 -2.49
CA THR A 102 -11.22 13.71 -3.08
C THR A 102 -11.42 15.09 -3.69
N SER A 103 -10.64 16.09 -3.29
CA SER A 103 -10.74 17.49 -3.78
C SER A 103 -10.72 17.63 -5.32
N ASN A 104 -10.01 16.74 -6.01
CA ASN A 104 -9.86 16.76 -7.47
C ASN A 104 -10.85 15.84 -8.21
N ILE A 105 -11.79 15.21 -7.51
CA ILE A 105 -12.80 14.36 -8.14
C ILE A 105 -13.88 15.24 -8.74
N LYS A 106 -13.98 15.22 -10.08
CA LYS A 106 -15.11 15.82 -10.78
C LYS A 106 -16.32 14.90 -10.65
N ILE A 107 -17.23 15.22 -9.73
CA ILE A 107 -18.53 14.53 -9.63
C ILE A 107 -19.44 15.14 -10.69
N GLY A 108 -19.48 14.51 -11.88
CA GLY A 108 -20.48 14.72 -12.93
C GLY A 108 -20.71 16.17 -13.37
N THR A 109 -20.26 16.53 -14.57
CA THR A 109 -20.68 17.79 -15.19
C THR A 109 -22.17 17.69 -15.52
N ILE A 110 -23.02 18.40 -14.78
CA ILE A 110 -24.45 18.49 -15.11
C ILE A 110 -24.56 19.35 -16.37
N ASN A 111 -24.62 18.72 -17.54
CA ASN A 111 -25.02 19.40 -18.77
C ASN A 111 -26.51 19.71 -18.67
N ARG A 112 -26.83 20.94 -18.26
CA ARG A 112 -28.16 21.53 -18.48
C ARG A 112 -28.20 22.04 -19.92
N ASN A 113 -28.91 21.32 -20.78
CA ASN A 113 -29.45 21.86 -22.04
C ASN A 113 -30.67 22.72 -21.73
#